data_AF-A0A926TF78-F1
#
_entry.id   AF-A0A926TF78-F1
#
_cell.length_a   1.000
_cell.length_b   1.000
_cell.length_c   1.000
_cell.angle_alpha   90.00
_cell.angle_beta   90.00
_cell.angle_gamma   90.00
#
_symmetry.space_group_name_H-M   'P 1'
#
loop_
_entity.id
_entity.type
_entity.pdbx_description
1 polymer ?
#
loop_
_entity_poly.entity_id
_entity_poly.type
_entity_poly.pdbx_seq_one_letter_code
_entity_poly.pdbx_strand_id
1 'polypeptide(L)' 'MRDAVTSLIRNYDVTGRYLDRNAIDSLKSYFDTGMARVQAAAA' A
#
# COMPACT_ATOMS: atom_id res chain seq x y z
N MET A 1 -3.08 -7.74 11.49
CA MET A 1 -2.86 -6.41 10.87
C MET A 1 -3.19 -6.52 9.39
N ARG A 2 -4.00 -5.61 8.85
CA ARG A 2 -4.31 -5.52 7.42
C ARG A 2 -4.27 -4.05 7.05
N ASP A 3 -3.30 -3.70 6.22
CA ASP A 3 -3.04 -2.34 5.74
C ASP A 3 -3.05 -2.31 4.20
N ALA A 4 -2.78 -1.15 3.62
CA ALA A 4 -2.75 -0.99 2.17
C ALA A 4 -1.73 -1.92 1.50
N VAL A 5 -0.56 -2.14 2.11
CA VAL A 5 0.54 -2.95 1.54
C VAL A 5 0.18 -4.43 1.56
N THR A 6 -0.20 -4.95 2.72
CA THR A 6 -0.56 -6.37 2.92
C THR A 6 -1.83 -6.75 2.17
N SER A 7 -2.78 -5.81 1.99
CA SER A 7 -3.96 -6.03 1.15
C SER A 7 -3.61 -6.15 -0.33
N LEU A 8 -2.67 -5.33 -0.82
CA LEU A 8 -2.21 -5.38 -2.20
C LEU A 8 -1.45 -6.68 -2.48
N ILE A 9 -0.52 -7.06 -1.59
CA ILE A 9 0.22 -8.33 -1.69
C ILE A 9 -0.75 -9.51 -1.77
N ARG A 10 -1.73 -9.58 -0.85
CA ARG A 10 -2.72 -10.67 -0.85
C ARG A 10 -3.47 -10.77 -2.17
N ASN A 11 -3.91 -9.66 -2.73
CA ASN A 11 -4.70 -9.68 -3.98
C ASN A 11 -3.88 -10.23 -5.14
N TYR A 12 -2.61 -9.84 -5.26
CA TYR A 12 -1.75 -10.29 -6.34
C TYR A 12 -1.28 -11.73 -6.16
N ASP A 13 -0.98 -12.13 -4.93
CA ASP A 13 -0.63 -13.50 -4.55
C ASP A 13 -1.76 -14.49 -4.87
N VAL A 14 -3.00 -14.17 -4.50
CA VAL A 14 -4.18 -15.01 -4.81
C VAL A 14 -4.39 -15.18 -6.32
N THR A 15 -4.00 -14.17 -7.12
CA THR A 15 -4.09 -14.25 -8.58
C THR A 15 -2.85 -14.85 -9.24
N GLY A 16 -1.79 -15.16 -8.47
CA GLY A 16 -0.51 -15.67 -8.97
C GLY A 16 0.25 -14.67 -9.85
N ARG A 17 0.07 -13.36 -9.62
CA ARG A 17 0.66 -12.29 -10.44
C ARG A 17 1.69 -11.50 -9.65
N TYR A 18 2.73 -11.04 -10.35
CA TYR A 18 3.59 -9.99 -9.82
C TYR A 18 2.85 -8.65 -9.77
N LEU A 19 3.30 -7.76 -8.88
CA LEU A 19 2.78 -6.40 -8.79
C LEU A 19 2.98 -5.68 -10.14
N ASP A 20 1.87 -5.24 -10.71
CA ASP A 20 1.88 -4.49 -11.97
C ASP A 20 2.08 -2.99 -11.74
N ARG A 21 2.01 -2.20 -12.80
CA ARG A 21 2.17 -0.75 -12.71
C ARG A 21 1.13 -0.09 -11.80
N ASN A 22 -0.11 -0.56 -11.83
CA ASN A 22 -1.19 -0.01 -11.00
C ASN A 22 -0.95 -0.28 -9.52
N ALA A 23 -0.46 -1.49 -9.20
CA ALA A 23 -0.06 -1.83 -7.84
C ALA A 23 1.09 -0.95 -7.35
N ILE A 24 2.11 -0.73 -8.18
CA ILE A 24 3.23 0.16 -7.84
C ILE A 24 2.76 1.60 -7.64
N ASP A 25 1.87 2.12 -8.48
CA ASP A 25 1.37 3.50 -8.33
C ASP A 25 0.47 3.65 -7.10
N SER A 26 -0.27 2.59 -6.73
CA SER A 26 -1.02 2.55 -5.46
C SER A 26 -0.08 2.62 -4.24
N LEU A 27 1.06 1.89 -4.29
CA LEU A 27 2.07 1.95 -3.22
C LEU A 27 2.71 3.34 -3.12
N LYS A 28 3.04 3.97 -4.24
CA LYS A 28 3.57 5.34 -4.25
C LYS A 28 2.61 6.32 -3.58
N SER A 29 1.35 6.34 -4.02
CA SER A 29 0.33 7.21 -3.43
C SER A 29 0.15 6.97 -1.92
N TYR A 30 0.21 5.71 -1.48
CA TYR A 30 0.21 5.38 -0.06
C TYR A 30 1.42 5.98 0.67
N PHE A 31 2.65 5.82 0.14
CA PHE A 31 3.85 6.36 0.78
C PHE A 31 3.96 7.88 0.72
N ASP A 32 3.44 8.53 -0.33
CA ASP A 32 3.41 10.00 -0.45
C ASP A 32 2.63 10.65 0.69
N THR A 33 1.59 9.97 1.18
CA THR A 33 0.79 10.41 2.33
C THR A 33 1.31 9.88 3.67
N GLY A 34 2.43 9.14 3.68
CA GLY A 34 2.95 8.47 4.87
C GLY A 34 3.31 9.44 6.01
N MET A 35 4.02 10.53 5.68
CA MET A 35 4.44 11.49 6.70
C MET A 35 3.24 12.20 7.36
N ALA A 36 2.25 12.58 6.58
CA ALA A 36 1.03 13.21 7.09
C ALA A 36 0.29 12.29 8.07
N ARG A 37 0.24 10.98 7.77
CA ARG A 37 -0.38 9.97 8.65
C ARG A 37 0.37 9.78 9.96
N VAL A 38 1.70 9.82 9.93
CA VAL A 38 2.53 9.78 11.15
C VAL A 38 2.31 11.03 11.99
N GLN A 39 2.32 12.22 11.38
CA GLN A 39 2.07 13.49 12.07
C GLN A 39 0.68 13.52 12.70
N ALA A 40 -0.35 13.10 11.97
CA ALA A 40 -1.72 13.05 12.47
C ALA A 40 -1.89 12.07 13.65
N ALA A 41 -1.12 10.99 13.70
CA ALA A 41 -1.15 10.03 14.81
C ALA A 41 -0.35 10.49 16.04
N ALA A 42 0.52 11.49 15.89
CA ALA A 42 1.36 12.03 16.97
C ALA A 42 0.70 13.19 17.75
N ALA A 43 -0.42 13.71 17.24
CA ALA A 43 -1.25 14.75 17.88
C ALA A 43 -2.28 14.12 18.84
#